data_AF-A0A9P6WMW6-F1
#
_entry.id   AF-A0A9P6WMW6-F1
#
_cell.length_a   1.000
_cell.length_b   1.000
_cell.length_c   1.000
_cell.angle_alpha   90.00
_cell.angle_beta   90.00
_cell.angle_gamma   90.00
#
_symmetry.space_group_name_H-M   'P 1'
#
loop_
_entity.id
_entity.type
_entity.pdbx_description
1 polymer ?
#
loop_
_entity_poly.entity_id
_entity_poly.type
_entity_poly.pdbx_seq_one_letter_code
_entity_poly.pdbx_strand_id
1 'polypeptide(L)'
;MVLVAAGQLCSSSNLKENGIRAAQLIRKAVAVNAKILFLPEASDYISSNANHSKCIVKTFEESPFIKEIKNTLIELHNKGKFIHVAVGIHEPAINDLKNRTKNTLIYLDTNGDLLYRYQKIHLFDVDITNGPILKESNSVQPGNEIIKPFKTPAGNLGLGICYDLRFPELALRLRSLGAELLTYPSAWTMKTGPHFQVLGKSIALLTQSYVILPAQSGVHDVYADGYKLDNNLVAGSKRESFGHTCIIDPNGTILAECSDASNQDQICFADIDLDIVNKMRTNMPFSYHHIIPLIQNKQQSINITVSISITIMSMFKSLQSIGASKASEALLKSLESNIASSSSSSSSSSSSKDTSASNGNSGEFKYTIDVTTNLPTPEQFNFFKDALHMHPFCKKALKTAFPNITNGKDLVKDLQNIDSEVLRNIDIKSAEANKLFVPPLVVDWDHKLLAVSEKGLEKILDQYNGASHKD
;
A
#
# COMPACT_ATOMS: atom_id res chain seq x y z
N MET A 1 -7.58 11.92 28.80
CA MET A 1 -6.29 11.21 28.87
C MET A 1 -6.51 9.72 28.90
N VAL A 2 -5.71 8.96 28.15
CA VAL A 2 -5.79 7.49 28.06
C VAL A 2 -4.39 6.91 28.24
N LEU A 3 -4.22 6.06 29.25
CA LEU A 3 -2.94 5.42 29.51
C LEU A 3 -2.64 4.32 28.47
N VAL A 4 -1.48 4.41 27.82
CA VAL A 4 -0.95 3.37 26.94
C VAL A 4 0.38 2.83 27.46
N ALA A 5 0.74 1.63 27.03
CA ALA A 5 1.98 0.98 27.39
C ALA A 5 2.79 0.59 26.15
N ALA A 6 4.12 0.70 26.22
CA ALA A 6 5.03 0.22 25.19
C ALA A 6 6.01 -0.77 25.79
N GLY A 7 6.06 -1.98 25.24
CA GLY A 7 6.92 -3.06 25.68
C GLY A 7 8.28 -3.05 25.00
N GLN A 8 9.29 -3.51 25.74
CA GLN A 8 10.62 -3.85 25.23
C GLN A 8 10.83 -5.35 25.44
N LEU A 9 11.21 -6.08 24.39
CA LEU A 9 11.43 -7.52 24.46
C LEU A 9 12.86 -7.88 24.02
N CYS A 10 13.30 -9.08 24.38
CA CYS A 10 14.46 -9.73 23.76
C CYS A 10 14.01 -11.11 23.26
N SER A 11 13.34 -11.13 22.10
CA SER A 11 12.79 -12.36 21.53
C SER A 11 13.89 -13.34 21.12
N SER A 12 13.70 -14.63 21.40
CA SER A 12 14.54 -15.75 20.94
C SER A 12 13.94 -16.40 19.69
N SER A 13 14.49 -17.53 19.23
CA SER A 13 13.83 -18.35 18.20
C SER A 13 12.64 -19.19 18.72
N ASN A 14 12.39 -19.22 20.03
CA ASN A 14 11.34 -20.04 20.64
C ASN A 14 10.01 -19.27 20.80
N LEU A 15 9.05 -19.53 19.90
CA LEU A 15 7.75 -18.84 19.90
C LEU A 15 6.96 -18.98 21.21
N LYS A 16 7.05 -20.13 21.88
CA LYS A 16 6.27 -20.39 23.11
C LYS A 16 6.81 -19.55 24.26
N GLU A 17 8.13 -19.52 24.44
CA GLU A 17 8.77 -18.70 25.46
C GLU A 17 8.52 -17.20 25.23
N ASN A 18 8.64 -16.76 23.98
CA ASN A 18 8.33 -15.39 23.60
C ASN A 18 6.85 -15.04 23.88
N GLY A 19 5.93 -15.98 23.67
CA GLY A 19 4.50 -15.80 23.97
C GLY A 19 4.26 -15.60 25.47
N ILE A 20 4.93 -16.38 26.32
CA ILE A 20 4.85 -16.25 27.77
C ILE A 20 5.37 -14.87 28.22
N ARG A 21 6.49 -14.41 27.63
CA ARG A 21 7.06 -13.08 27.89
C ARG A 21 6.12 -11.95 27.49
N ALA A 22 5.53 -12.02 26.30
CA ALA A 22 4.50 -11.07 25.85
C ALA A 22 3.29 -11.05 26.80
N ALA A 23 2.83 -12.23 27.23
CA ALA A 23 1.73 -12.37 28.17
C ALA A 23 2.02 -11.79 29.56
N GLN A 24 3.28 -11.81 30.02
CA GLN A 24 3.70 -11.12 31.23
C GLN A 24 3.60 -9.59 31.06
N LEU A 25 4.01 -9.05 29.92
CA LEU A 25 3.88 -7.61 29.63
C LEU A 25 2.41 -7.17 29.53
N ILE A 26 1.53 -7.99 28.93
CA ILE A 26 0.08 -7.75 28.91
C ILE A 26 -0.45 -7.62 30.34
N ARG A 27 -0.10 -8.57 31.22
CA ARG A 27 -0.54 -8.53 32.63
C ARG A 27 -0.01 -7.31 33.38
N LYS A 28 1.24 -6.89 33.14
CA LYS A 28 1.81 -5.66 33.70
C LYS A 28 1.06 -4.41 33.22
N ALA A 29 0.75 -4.31 31.93
CA ALA A 29 0.02 -3.19 31.36
C ALA A 29 -1.40 -3.08 31.94
N VAL A 30 -2.09 -4.21 32.07
CA VAL A 30 -3.42 -4.26 32.67
C VAL A 30 -3.41 -3.92 34.16
N ALA A 31 -2.35 -4.27 34.90
CA ALA A 31 -2.26 -3.97 36.33
C ALA A 31 -2.31 -2.46 36.63
N VAL A 32 -1.90 -1.61 35.67
CA VAL A 32 -1.96 -0.14 35.76
C VAL A 32 -3.12 0.46 34.95
N ASN A 33 -4.05 -0.37 34.47
CA ASN A 33 -5.21 0.03 33.67
C ASN A 33 -4.88 0.68 32.31
N ALA A 34 -3.71 0.35 31.72
CA ALA A 34 -3.42 0.76 30.35
C ALA A 34 -4.44 0.15 29.36
N LYS A 35 -4.84 0.93 28.35
CA LYS A 35 -5.87 0.53 27.39
C LYS A 35 -5.32 -0.16 26.15
N ILE A 36 -4.06 0.11 25.82
CA ILE A 36 -3.37 -0.46 24.67
C ILE A 36 -1.95 -0.79 25.08
N LEU A 37 -1.50 -2.01 24.77
CA LEU A 37 -0.09 -2.40 24.82
C LEU A 37 0.47 -2.49 23.40
N PHE A 38 1.56 -1.79 23.15
CA PHE A 38 2.34 -1.89 21.92
C PHE A 38 3.57 -2.77 22.16
N LEU A 39 3.71 -3.85 21.40
CA LEU A 39 4.82 -4.78 21.44
C LEU A 39 5.69 -4.66 20.18
N PRO A 40 6.99 -5.01 20.26
CA PRO A 40 7.94 -4.81 19.17
C PRO A 40 7.65 -5.59 17.87
N GLU A 41 8.40 -5.25 16.83
CA GLU A 41 8.58 -6.09 15.63
C GLU A 41 9.15 -7.45 16.04
N ALA A 42 8.81 -8.50 15.27
CA ALA A 42 9.38 -9.84 15.47
C ALA A 42 9.25 -10.34 16.92
N SER A 43 8.15 -9.99 17.58
CA SER A 43 7.88 -10.41 18.96
C SER A 43 7.71 -11.93 19.07
N ASP A 44 7.21 -12.55 18.00
CA ASP A 44 7.01 -14.00 17.91
C ASP A 44 8.31 -14.80 17.87
N TYR A 45 9.26 -14.41 17.03
CA TYR A 45 10.61 -15.00 17.00
C TYR A 45 11.64 -14.12 16.31
N ILE A 46 12.90 -14.35 16.67
CA ILE A 46 14.08 -13.82 15.97
C ILE A 46 14.88 -15.02 15.44
N SER A 47 14.99 -15.13 14.12
CA SER A 47 15.69 -16.22 13.45
C SER A 47 17.16 -15.89 13.16
N SER A 48 17.97 -16.94 13.02
CA SER A 48 19.40 -16.85 12.69
C SER A 48 19.65 -16.54 11.22
N ASN A 49 18.75 -16.98 10.32
CA ASN A 49 18.83 -16.72 8.88
C ASN A 49 17.46 -16.95 8.20
N ALA A 50 17.42 -16.68 6.89
CA ALA A 50 16.21 -16.82 6.06
C ALA A 50 15.61 -18.24 6.08
N ASN A 51 16.43 -19.28 5.97
CA ASN A 51 15.94 -20.67 5.98
C ASN A 51 15.37 -21.03 7.35
N HIS A 52 16.06 -20.62 8.42
CA HIS A 52 15.57 -20.79 9.78
C HIS A 52 14.19 -20.13 9.96
N SER A 53 14.03 -18.87 9.48
CA SER A 53 12.73 -18.18 9.50
C SER A 53 11.62 -18.99 8.83
N LYS A 54 11.89 -19.57 7.65
CA LYS A 54 10.93 -20.40 6.90
C LYS A 54 10.53 -21.67 7.63
N CYS A 55 11.43 -22.26 8.43
CA CYS A 55 11.15 -23.46 9.22
C CYS A 55 10.30 -23.16 10.46
N ILE A 56 10.54 -22.01 11.10
CA ILE A 56 9.89 -21.64 12.36
C ILE A 56 8.50 -21.06 12.15
N VAL A 57 8.32 -20.25 11.08
CA VAL A 57 7.11 -19.44 10.86
C VAL A 57 5.84 -20.29 10.98
N LYS A 58 4.83 -19.72 11.63
CA LYS A 58 3.51 -20.33 11.80
C LYS A 58 2.43 -19.39 11.29
N THR A 59 1.31 -19.95 10.85
CA THR A 59 0.11 -19.15 10.61
C THR A 59 -0.38 -18.53 11.92
N PHE A 60 -1.23 -17.52 11.82
CA PHE A 60 -1.85 -16.88 12.98
C PHE A 60 -2.58 -17.89 13.88
N GLU A 61 -3.26 -18.87 13.28
CA GLU A 61 -4.07 -19.87 13.97
C GLU A 61 -3.21 -20.95 14.66
N GLU A 62 -2.06 -21.30 14.06
CA GLU A 62 -1.20 -22.37 14.57
C GLU A 62 -0.19 -21.88 15.59
N SER A 63 0.18 -20.60 15.53
CA SER A 63 1.26 -20.00 16.31
C SER A 63 1.05 -20.15 17.83
N PRO A 64 1.96 -20.83 18.56
CA PRO A 64 1.90 -20.90 20.01
C PRO A 64 2.09 -19.54 20.68
N PHE A 65 2.78 -18.61 20.02
CA PHE A 65 2.91 -17.22 20.48
C PHE A 65 1.54 -16.52 20.49
N ILE A 66 0.80 -16.59 19.39
CA ILE A 66 -0.54 -15.98 19.28
C ILE A 66 -1.53 -16.65 20.24
N LYS A 67 -1.48 -17.97 20.38
CA LYS A 67 -2.32 -18.70 21.34
C LYS A 67 -2.12 -18.19 22.76
N GLU A 68 -0.88 -17.96 23.20
CA GLU A 68 -0.60 -17.45 24.54
C GLU A 68 -1.14 -16.03 24.76
N ILE A 69 -0.99 -15.14 23.76
CA ILE A 69 -1.57 -13.79 23.79
C ILE A 69 -3.09 -13.86 23.87
N LYS A 70 -3.75 -14.60 22.97
CA LYS A 70 -5.21 -14.72 22.94
C LYS A 70 -5.76 -15.30 24.25
N ASN A 71 -5.15 -16.37 24.76
CA ASN A 71 -5.55 -16.97 26.03
C ASN A 71 -5.45 -15.96 27.18
N THR A 72 -4.37 -15.15 27.20
CA THR A 72 -4.19 -14.11 28.22
C THR A 72 -5.24 -13.01 28.09
N LEU A 73 -5.58 -12.57 26.88
CA LEU A 73 -6.61 -11.56 26.65
C LEU A 73 -8.00 -12.06 27.08
N ILE A 74 -8.38 -13.28 26.70
CA ILE A 74 -9.65 -13.91 27.11
C ILE A 74 -9.70 -14.07 28.64
N GLU A 75 -8.61 -14.53 29.26
CA GLU A 75 -8.51 -14.67 30.71
C GLU A 75 -8.75 -13.33 31.43
N LEU A 76 -8.15 -12.25 30.94
CA LEU A 76 -8.29 -10.90 31.50
C LEU A 76 -9.68 -10.31 31.24
N HIS A 77 -10.22 -10.51 30.04
CA HIS A 77 -11.57 -10.08 29.69
C HIS A 77 -12.61 -10.68 30.63
N ASN A 78 -12.54 -11.99 30.89
CA ASN A 78 -13.43 -12.70 31.81
C ASN A 78 -13.31 -12.18 33.26
N LYS A 79 -12.19 -11.53 33.61
CA LYS A 79 -11.96 -10.86 34.90
C LYS A 79 -12.35 -9.37 34.88
N GLY A 80 -13.02 -8.90 33.83
CA GLY A 80 -13.41 -7.49 33.67
C GLY A 80 -12.24 -6.55 33.39
N LYS A 81 -11.13 -7.07 32.89
CA LYS A 81 -9.91 -6.31 32.60
C LYS A 81 -9.68 -6.25 31.10
N PHE A 82 -9.75 -5.05 30.54
CA PHE A 82 -9.80 -4.84 29.09
C PHE A 82 -8.55 -4.12 28.58
N ILE A 83 -7.84 -4.73 27.62
CA ILE A 83 -6.67 -4.16 26.96
C ILE A 83 -6.62 -4.60 25.49
N HIS A 84 -6.23 -3.69 24.60
CA HIS A 84 -5.90 -4.01 23.21
C HIS A 84 -4.39 -4.28 23.07
N VAL A 85 -3.98 -5.04 22.06
CA VAL A 85 -2.57 -5.35 21.81
C VAL A 85 -2.20 -5.10 20.35
N ALA A 86 -1.22 -4.24 20.12
CA ALA A 86 -0.53 -4.12 18.83
C ALA A 86 0.79 -4.89 18.91
N VAL A 87 1.04 -5.83 18.01
CA VAL A 87 2.25 -6.69 18.08
C VAL A 87 2.76 -7.07 16.71
N GLY A 88 4.08 -6.98 16.51
CA GLY A 88 4.74 -7.44 15.29
C GLY A 88 5.03 -8.94 15.33
N ILE A 89 4.64 -9.64 14.26
CA ILE A 89 4.81 -11.08 14.07
C ILE A 89 5.27 -11.39 12.65
N HIS A 90 5.63 -12.65 12.40
CA HIS A 90 5.81 -13.18 11.06
C HIS A 90 4.64 -14.08 10.66
N GLU A 91 4.31 -14.10 9.38
CA GLU A 91 3.32 -15.01 8.79
C GLU A 91 3.92 -15.69 7.54
N PRO A 92 3.48 -16.90 7.16
CA PRO A 92 3.89 -17.48 5.89
C PRO A 92 3.33 -16.68 4.71
N ALA A 93 4.14 -16.42 3.67
CA ALA A 93 3.61 -15.79 2.45
C ALA A 93 2.89 -16.83 1.59
N ILE A 94 1.59 -16.63 1.38
CA ILE A 94 0.77 -17.48 0.51
C ILE A 94 1.12 -17.17 -0.97
N ASN A 95 1.27 -18.21 -1.78
CA ASN A 95 1.55 -18.11 -3.23
C ASN A 95 2.85 -17.36 -3.59
N ASP A 96 3.83 -17.27 -2.67
CA ASP A 96 5.13 -16.67 -2.98
C ASP A 96 6.09 -17.73 -3.55
N LEU A 97 6.45 -17.59 -4.83
CA LEU A 97 7.37 -18.51 -5.51
C LEU A 97 8.77 -18.60 -4.87
N LYS A 98 9.15 -17.59 -4.07
CA LYS A 98 10.42 -17.55 -3.33
C LYS A 98 10.31 -18.14 -1.92
N ASN A 99 9.12 -18.61 -1.53
CA ASN A 99 8.80 -19.16 -0.22
C ASN A 99 9.27 -18.25 0.92
N ARG A 100 8.99 -16.94 0.84
CA ARG A 100 9.33 -15.94 1.86
C ARG A 100 8.28 -15.91 2.97
N THR A 101 8.62 -15.24 4.06
CA THR A 101 7.68 -14.89 5.14
C THR A 101 7.12 -13.48 4.91
N LYS A 102 6.12 -13.08 5.69
CA LYS A 102 5.62 -11.72 5.82
C LYS A 102 6.08 -11.16 7.16
N ASN A 103 6.31 -9.85 7.21
CA ASN A 103 6.53 -9.11 8.44
C ASN A 103 5.26 -8.28 8.69
N THR A 104 4.51 -8.67 9.72
CA THR A 104 3.13 -8.23 9.92
C THR A 104 2.96 -7.62 11.30
N LEU A 105 2.41 -6.41 11.36
CA LEU A 105 1.89 -5.80 12.58
C LEU A 105 0.39 -6.08 12.66
N ILE A 106 -0.01 -6.78 13.72
CA ILE A 106 -1.41 -7.08 14.01
C ILE A 106 -1.93 -6.23 15.16
N TYR A 107 -3.22 -5.92 15.13
CA TYR A 107 -3.94 -5.26 16.22
C TYR A 107 -5.08 -6.16 16.71
N LEU A 108 -5.00 -6.55 17.97
CA LEU A 108 -5.95 -7.42 18.64
C LEU A 108 -6.87 -6.61 19.56
N ASP A 109 -8.15 -6.97 19.60
CA ASP A 109 -9.11 -6.41 20.53
C ASP A 109 -9.01 -7.03 21.94
N THR A 110 -9.91 -6.63 22.82
CA THR A 110 -9.96 -7.09 24.22
C THR A 110 -10.45 -8.52 24.37
N ASN A 111 -10.99 -9.14 23.32
CA ASN A 111 -11.38 -10.55 23.25
C ASN A 111 -10.27 -11.42 22.64
N GLY A 112 -9.21 -10.80 22.11
CA GLY A 112 -8.17 -11.49 21.34
C GLY A 112 -8.54 -11.71 19.88
N ASP A 113 -9.54 -10.99 19.36
CA ASP A 113 -9.90 -11.01 17.95
C ASP A 113 -9.00 -10.08 17.13
N LEU A 114 -8.65 -10.53 15.93
CA LEU A 114 -7.81 -9.77 15.00
C LEU A 114 -8.65 -8.71 14.29
N LEU A 115 -8.35 -7.43 14.53
CA LEU A 115 -9.06 -6.31 13.89
C LEU A 115 -8.32 -5.76 12.67
N TYR A 116 -7.01 -5.59 12.78
CA TYR A 116 -6.19 -4.98 11.73
C TYR A 116 -4.89 -5.74 11.53
N ARG A 117 -4.44 -5.74 10.27
CA ARG A 117 -3.22 -6.41 9.82
C ARG A 117 -2.50 -5.49 8.84
N TYR A 118 -1.28 -5.07 9.17
CA TYR A 118 -0.41 -4.28 8.31
C TYR A 118 0.83 -5.10 7.95
N GLN A 119 1.12 -5.26 6.65
CA GLN A 119 2.33 -5.93 6.19
C GLN A 119 3.38 -4.88 5.81
N LYS A 120 4.59 -4.99 6.38
CA LYS A 120 5.70 -4.05 6.20
C LYS A 120 5.97 -3.77 4.71
N ILE A 121 5.87 -2.51 4.31
CA ILE A 121 6.05 -2.11 2.91
C ILE A 121 7.52 -1.80 2.57
N HIS A 122 8.28 -1.19 3.50
CA HIS A 122 9.71 -0.90 3.31
C HIS A 122 10.59 -1.95 4.00
N LEU A 123 11.23 -2.81 3.20
CA LEU A 123 12.13 -3.85 3.71
C LEU A 123 13.56 -3.30 3.93
N PHE A 124 14.22 -3.81 4.96
CA PHE A 124 15.58 -3.43 5.33
C PHE A 124 16.62 -4.14 4.45
N ASP A 125 16.88 -3.57 3.28
CA ASP A 125 17.97 -3.96 2.38
C ASP A 125 19.10 -2.94 2.47
N VAL A 126 20.01 -3.13 3.43
CA VAL A 126 21.12 -2.20 3.70
C VAL A 126 22.45 -2.93 3.68
N ASP A 127 23.37 -2.39 2.89
CA ASP A 127 24.79 -2.73 2.90
C ASP A 127 25.53 -1.73 3.80
N ILE A 128 25.76 -2.12 5.05
CA ILE A 128 26.47 -1.27 6.01
C ILE A 128 27.96 -1.51 5.83
N THR A 129 28.72 -0.51 5.34
CA THR A 129 30.19 -0.56 5.29
C THR A 129 30.76 -0.92 6.66
N ASN A 130 31.56 -2.00 6.72
CA ASN A 130 32.08 -2.59 7.97
C ASN A 130 30.95 -2.98 8.97
N GLY A 131 29.84 -3.51 8.48
CA GLY A 131 28.70 -4.01 9.26
C GLY A 131 28.06 -5.22 8.57
N PRO A 132 26.96 -5.76 9.12
CA PRO A 132 26.26 -6.87 8.49
C PRO A 132 25.57 -6.39 7.21
N ILE A 133 25.67 -7.20 6.15
CA ILE A 133 24.81 -7.08 4.96
C ILE A 133 23.47 -7.69 5.35
N LEU A 134 22.46 -6.84 5.51
CA LEU A 134 21.10 -7.28 5.83
C LEU A 134 20.24 -7.03 4.59
N LYS A 135 19.78 -8.12 3.98
CA LYS A 135 18.84 -8.11 2.86
C LYS A 135 17.55 -8.80 3.30
N GLU A 136 16.69 -8.05 3.99
CA GLU A 136 15.40 -8.56 4.48
C GLU A 136 14.55 -9.12 3.32
N SER A 137 14.67 -8.55 2.12
CA SER A 137 13.93 -8.99 0.91
C SER A 137 14.23 -10.42 0.44
N ASN A 138 15.35 -11.02 0.87
CA ASN A 138 15.65 -12.43 0.60
C ASN A 138 14.73 -13.38 1.38
N SER A 139 14.28 -12.95 2.56
CA SER A 139 13.45 -13.75 3.47
C SER A 139 12.02 -13.26 3.60
N VAL A 140 11.75 -11.99 3.31
CA VAL A 140 10.46 -11.35 3.58
C VAL A 140 9.84 -10.80 2.28
N GLN A 141 8.54 -10.98 2.13
CA GLN A 141 7.72 -10.39 1.08
C GLN A 141 7.25 -8.99 1.52
N PRO A 142 7.47 -7.94 0.71
CA PRO A 142 6.97 -6.60 1.04
C PRO A 142 5.44 -6.58 0.96
N GLY A 143 4.82 -5.79 1.82
CA GLY A 143 3.43 -5.38 1.68
C GLY A 143 3.24 -4.42 0.51
N ASN A 144 1.99 -4.18 0.15
CA ASN A 144 1.59 -3.35 -0.99
C ASN A 144 0.49 -2.34 -0.65
N GLU A 145 0.10 -2.24 0.62
CA GLU A 145 -1.05 -1.45 1.06
C GLU A 145 -0.73 -0.63 2.32
N ILE A 146 -1.20 0.62 2.32
CA ILE A 146 -1.24 1.48 3.51
C ILE A 146 -2.60 1.27 4.18
N ILE A 147 -2.59 0.82 5.43
CA ILE A 147 -3.82 0.68 6.21
C ILE A 147 -4.25 2.06 6.70
N LYS A 148 -5.49 2.46 6.41
CA LYS A 148 -6.06 3.71 6.90
C LYS A 148 -6.04 3.73 8.44
N PRO A 149 -5.68 4.85 9.09
CA PRO A 149 -5.76 4.96 10.53
C PRO A 149 -7.15 4.62 11.05
N PHE A 150 -7.20 3.89 12.16
CA PHE A 150 -8.45 3.39 12.73
C PHE A 150 -8.61 3.82 14.19
N LYS A 151 -9.86 3.88 14.64
CA LYS A 151 -10.21 4.29 16.00
C LYS A 151 -9.72 3.26 17.01
N THR A 152 -9.02 3.73 18.02
CA THR A 152 -8.64 2.96 19.22
C THR A 152 -9.10 3.72 20.47
N PRO A 153 -9.04 3.12 21.67
CA PRO A 153 -9.31 3.87 22.89
C PRO A 153 -8.44 5.10 23.09
N ALA A 154 -7.24 5.16 22.50
CA ALA A 154 -6.31 6.27 22.64
C ALA A 154 -6.38 7.32 21.51
N GLY A 155 -7.21 7.09 20.48
CA GLY A 155 -7.31 7.93 19.27
C GLY A 155 -7.12 7.14 17.97
N ASN A 156 -7.06 7.84 16.84
CA ASN A 156 -6.83 7.23 15.53
C ASN A 156 -5.38 6.77 15.37
N LEU A 157 -5.16 5.47 15.28
CA LEU A 157 -3.84 4.86 15.19
C LEU A 157 -3.46 4.55 13.73
N GLY A 158 -2.33 5.09 13.29
CA GLY A 158 -1.64 4.67 12.06
C GLY A 158 -0.54 3.65 12.34
N LEU A 159 -0.34 2.71 11.41
CA LEU A 159 0.59 1.59 11.55
C LEU A 159 1.79 1.74 10.61
N GLY A 160 2.99 1.54 11.16
CA GLY A 160 4.23 1.33 10.43
C GLY A 160 5.10 0.32 11.18
N ILE A 161 6.15 -0.21 10.55
CA ILE A 161 7.06 -1.18 11.16
C ILE A 161 8.50 -0.74 10.87
N CYS A 162 9.27 -0.52 11.94
CA CYS A 162 10.73 -0.41 11.90
C CYS A 162 11.23 0.53 10.80
N TYR A 163 11.79 -0.01 9.72
CA TYR A 163 12.41 0.74 8.64
C TYR A 163 11.47 1.75 7.97
N ASP A 164 10.15 1.54 8.04
CA ASP A 164 9.12 2.52 7.68
C ASP A 164 9.33 3.91 8.33
N LEU A 165 9.95 3.96 9.51
CA LEU A 165 10.27 5.19 10.25
C LEU A 165 11.22 6.12 9.48
N ARG A 166 11.96 5.60 8.48
CA ARG A 166 12.86 6.41 7.63
C ARG A 166 12.17 7.07 6.44
N PHE A 167 10.91 6.71 6.18
CA PHE A 167 10.15 7.14 5.02
C PHE A 167 9.04 8.10 5.49
N PRO A 168 9.36 9.40 5.68
CA PRO A 168 8.41 10.37 6.23
C PRO A 168 7.13 10.49 5.40
N GLU A 169 7.15 10.17 4.11
CA GLU A 169 5.99 10.11 3.23
C GLU A 169 4.88 9.19 3.76
N LEU A 170 5.24 8.04 4.36
CA LEU A 170 4.26 7.14 4.98
C LEU A 170 3.60 7.81 6.18
N ALA A 171 4.40 8.43 7.05
CA ALA A 171 3.91 9.12 8.24
C ALA A 171 3.01 10.30 7.89
N LEU A 172 3.41 11.11 6.90
CA LEU A 172 2.64 12.23 6.39
C LEU A 172 1.32 11.76 5.75
N ARG A 173 1.34 10.65 5.03
CA ARG A 173 0.13 10.03 4.47
C ARG A 173 -0.80 9.51 5.56
N LEU A 174 -0.28 8.84 6.59
CA LEU A 174 -1.10 8.39 7.72
C LEU A 174 -1.70 9.59 8.46
N ARG A 175 -0.93 10.66 8.67
CA ARG A 175 -1.44 11.93 9.23
C ARG A 175 -2.55 12.52 8.37
N SER A 176 -2.37 12.61 7.05
CA SER A 176 -3.40 13.17 6.15
C SER A 176 -4.69 12.35 6.15
N LEU A 177 -4.58 11.05 6.44
CA LEU A 177 -5.72 10.14 6.61
C LEU A 177 -6.33 10.18 8.03
N GLY A 178 -5.85 11.07 8.91
CA GLY A 178 -6.43 11.34 10.22
C GLY A 178 -5.75 10.64 11.40
N ALA A 179 -4.53 10.13 11.25
CA ALA A 179 -3.79 9.57 12.39
C ALA A 179 -3.51 10.63 13.46
N GLU A 180 -3.77 10.30 14.72
CA GLU A 180 -3.42 11.08 15.91
C GLU A 180 -2.27 10.41 16.67
N LEU A 181 -2.12 9.10 16.48
CA LEU A 181 -1.02 8.28 16.98
C LEU A 181 -0.42 7.51 15.82
N LEU A 182 0.89 7.31 15.87
CA LEU A 182 1.64 6.45 14.96
C LEU A 182 2.44 5.46 15.79
N THR A 183 2.53 4.21 15.33
CA THR A 183 3.40 3.23 15.96
C THR A 183 4.39 2.66 14.95
N TYR A 184 5.62 2.44 15.40
CA TYR A 184 6.68 1.79 14.61
C TYR A 184 7.39 0.72 15.45
N PRO A 185 6.77 -0.45 15.66
CA PRO A 185 7.41 -1.58 16.30
C PRO A 185 8.69 -1.96 15.57
N SER A 186 9.77 -2.22 16.31
CA SER A 186 11.11 -2.27 15.72
C SER A 186 12.04 -3.32 16.31
N ALA A 187 12.83 -3.98 15.46
CA ALA A 187 14.04 -4.71 15.82
C ALA A 187 15.28 -3.94 15.31
N TRP A 188 15.54 -2.78 15.93
CA TRP A 188 16.50 -1.79 15.44
C TRP A 188 17.95 -2.19 15.72
N THR A 189 18.84 -2.04 14.74
CA THR A 189 20.24 -2.46 14.90
C THR A 189 21.04 -1.51 15.80
N MET A 190 22.03 -2.04 16.54
CA MET A 190 22.92 -1.26 17.40
C MET A 190 23.63 -0.11 16.65
N LYS A 191 24.18 -0.39 15.47
CA LYS A 191 24.96 0.59 14.69
C LYS A 191 24.11 1.78 14.22
N THR A 192 22.82 1.56 13.97
CA THR A 192 21.88 2.64 13.62
C THR A 192 21.05 3.12 14.81
N GLY A 193 21.31 2.63 16.01
CA GLY A 193 20.63 2.98 17.26
C GLY A 193 20.47 4.48 17.49
N PRO A 194 21.52 5.30 17.31
CA PRO A 194 21.44 6.75 17.46
C PRO A 194 20.36 7.45 16.59
N HIS A 195 19.91 6.81 15.52
CA HIS A 195 18.84 7.36 14.68
C HIS A 195 17.43 7.09 15.22
N PHE A 196 17.24 6.05 16.04
CA PHE A 196 15.92 5.52 16.35
C PHE A 196 15.00 6.57 17.00
N GLN A 197 15.46 7.16 18.11
CA GLN A 197 14.72 8.21 18.81
C GLN A 197 14.68 9.52 18.01
N VAL A 198 15.75 9.87 17.30
CA VAL A 198 15.81 11.10 16.48
C VAL A 198 14.74 11.05 15.38
N LEU A 199 14.62 9.93 14.68
CA LEU A 199 13.58 9.71 13.68
C LEU A 199 12.19 9.74 14.33
N GLY A 200 12.00 9.05 15.46
CA GLY A 200 10.75 9.09 16.22
C GLY A 200 10.27 10.50 16.57
N LYS A 201 11.17 11.32 17.15
CA LYS A 201 10.92 12.72 17.48
C LYS A 201 10.61 13.55 16.24
N SER A 202 11.34 13.32 15.16
CA SER A 202 11.13 14.00 13.88
C SER A 202 9.74 13.69 13.31
N ILE A 203 9.32 12.42 13.33
CA ILE A 203 8.00 12.01 12.88
C ILE A 203 6.91 12.63 13.77
N ALA A 204 7.08 12.61 15.10
CA ALA A 204 6.12 13.23 16.02
C ALA A 204 5.91 14.72 15.71
N LEU A 205 7.00 15.46 15.51
CA LEU A 205 6.99 16.88 15.14
C LEU A 205 6.34 17.14 13.78
N LEU A 206 6.75 16.40 12.73
CA LEU A 206 6.26 16.59 11.35
C LEU A 206 4.77 16.26 11.22
N THR A 207 4.29 15.28 11.99
CA THR A 207 2.91 14.82 11.93
C THR A 207 2.00 15.45 12.97
N GLN A 208 2.57 16.07 14.00
CA GLN A 208 1.85 16.57 15.17
C GLN A 208 0.97 15.46 15.75
N SER A 209 1.60 14.30 15.96
CA SER A 209 0.98 13.07 16.43
C SER A 209 1.84 12.45 17.52
N TYR A 210 1.23 11.67 18.40
CA TYR A 210 2.00 10.80 19.30
C TYR A 210 2.72 9.72 18.50
N VAL A 211 3.94 9.36 18.90
CA VAL A 211 4.71 8.28 18.28
C VAL A 211 5.10 7.25 19.33
N ILE A 212 4.71 5.99 19.10
CA ILE A 212 4.97 4.86 20.01
C ILE A 212 5.95 3.90 19.34
N LEU A 213 7.13 3.74 19.96
CA LEU A 213 8.25 2.98 19.44
C LEU A 213 8.57 1.76 20.32
N PRO A 214 7.80 0.66 20.28
CA PRO A 214 8.16 -0.54 21.00
C PRO A 214 9.30 -1.26 20.27
N ALA A 215 10.35 -1.62 20.99
CA ALA A 215 11.61 -2.12 20.43
C ALA A 215 12.06 -3.46 21.00
N GLN A 216 12.71 -4.26 20.16
CA GLN A 216 13.57 -5.35 20.61
C GLN A 216 14.85 -4.77 21.24
N SER A 217 15.44 -5.50 22.17
CA SER A 217 16.66 -5.11 22.90
C SER A 217 17.58 -6.28 23.19
N GLY A 218 18.86 -6.01 23.35
CA GLY A 218 19.84 -7.00 23.80
C GLY A 218 20.18 -8.06 22.76
N VAL A 219 20.86 -9.11 23.22
CA VAL A 219 21.39 -10.20 22.39
C VAL A 219 20.38 -11.33 22.27
N HIS A 220 19.95 -11.62 21.05
CA HIS A 220 18.92 -12.60 20.75
C HIS A 220 19.48 -14.02 20.73
N ASP A 221 18.86 -14.94 21.48
CA ASP A 221 19.13 -16.38 21.37
C ASP A 221 18.40 -16.97 20.16
N VAL A 222 19.08 -16.94 19.01
CA VAL A 222 18.57 -17.43 17.73
C VAL A 222 18.63 -18.95 17.57
N TYR A 223 18.92 -19.69 18.64
CA TYR A 223 19.00 -21.16 18.64
C TYR A 223 18.21 -21.81 19.79
N ALA A 224 17.39 -21.05 20.52
CA ALA A 224 16.57 -21.52 21.64
C ALA A 224 15.55 -22.60 21.26
N ASP A 225 15.20 -22.71 19.99
CA ASP A 225 14.34 -23.76 19.42
C ASP A 225 15.09 -25.04 19.02
N GLY A 226 16.41 -25.07 19.20
CA GLY A 226 17.26 -26.23 18.90
C GLY A 226 17.71 -26.36 17.45
N TYR A 227 17.47 -25.34 16.61
CA TYR A 227 17.91 -25.33 15.21
C TYR A 227 19.44 -25.46 15.08
N LYS A 228 19.90 -26.35 14.19
CA LYS A 228 21.32 -26.58 13.89
C LYS A 228 21.63 -26.13 12.47
N LEU A 229 22.73 -25.40 12.29
CA LEU A 229 23.24 -25.14 10.93
C LEU A 229 23.81 -26.44 10.34
N ASP A 230 23.49 -26.70 9.07
CA ASP A 230 24.22 -27.68 8.27
C ASP A 230 25.70 -27.27 8.23
N ASN A 231 26.59 -28.11 8.78
CA ASN A 231 28.06 -28.03 8.77
C ASN A 231 28.81 -27.41 9.98
N ASN A 232 28.29 -27.43 11.21
CA ASN A 232 29.05 -27.03 12.43
C ASN A 232 29.70 -25.61 12.37
N LEU A 233 29.29 -24.76 11.44
CA LEU A 233 29.66 -23.35 11.42
C LEU A 233 28.82 -22.65 12.50
N VAL A 234 29.41 -22.49 13.68
CA VAL A 234 28.94 -21.51 14.66
C VAL A 234 29.03 -20.15 13.96
N ALA A 235 27.90 -19.64 13.47
CA ALA A 235 27.85 -18.37 12.77
C ALA A 235 28.19 -17.25 13.76
N GLY A 236 29.40 -16.71 13.65
CA GLY A 236 30.02 -15.77 14.59
C GLY A 236 29.43 -14.35 14.64
N SER A 237 28.12 -14.17 14.43
CA SER A 237 27.48 -12.86 14.65
C SER A 237 26.32 -12.98 15.62
N LYS A 238 26.49 -12.42 16.82
CA LYS A 238 25.40 -12.20 17.77
C LYS A 238 24.43 -11.19 17.15
N ARG A 239 23.17 -11.57 16.95
CA ARG A 239 22.12 -10.63 16.56
C ARG A 239 21.74 -9.84 17.81
N GLU A 240 21.86 -8.52 17.73
CA GLU A 240 21.63 -7.61 18.85
C GLU A 240 20.76 -6.42 18.42
N SER A 241 19.81 -6.06 19.27
CA SER A 241 18.90 -4.92 19.03
C SER A 241 19.11 -3.80 20.05
N PHE A 242 18.88 -2.57 19.61
CA PHE A 242 19.18 -1.34 20.34
C PHE A 242 18.34 -1.13 21.60
N GLY A 243 17.09 -1.58 21.63
CA GLY A 243 16.16 -1.24 22.71
C GLY A 243 15.69 0.20 22.63
N HIS A 244 15.68 0.89 23.77
CA HIS A 244 15.17 2.26 23.93
C HIS A 244 13.71 2.39 23.48
N THR A 245 12.86 1.42 23.86
CA THR A 245 11.41 1.57 23.69
C THR A 245 10.95 2.89 24.27
N CYS A 246 10.24 3.73 23.52
CA CYS A 246 9.77 5.02 24.04
C CYS A 246 8.41 5.45 23.48
N ILE A 247 7.77 6.37 24.21
CA ILE A 247 6.54 7.05 23.81
C ILE A 247 6.85 8.54 23.71
N ILE A 248 6.52 9.15 22.57
CA ILE A 248 6.87 10.53 22.22
C ILE A 248 5.58 11.32 21.99
N ASP A 249 5.50 12.52 22.58
CA ASP A 249 4.38 13.44 22.40
C ASP A 249 4.45 14.19 21.06
N PRO A 250 3.36 14.87 20.64
CA PRO A 250 3.34 15.65 19.41
C PRO A 250 4.36 16.81 19.34
N ASN A 251 4.97 17.23 20.47
CA ASN A 251 6.05 18.21 20.52
C ASN A 251 7.45 17.58 20.39
N GLY A 252 7.56 16.26 20.19
CA GLY A 252 8.83 15.55 20.12
C GLY A 252 9.47 15.28 21.49
N THR A 253 8.73 15.46 22.59
CA THR A 253 9.18 15.14 23.95
C THR A 253 9.00 13.64 24.21
N ILE A 254 10.05 12.96 24.69
CA ILE A 254 9.92 11.59 25.17
C ILE A 254 9.19 11.64 26.53
N LEU A 255 7.98 11.07 26.58
CA LEU A 255 7.18 11.00 27.79
C LEU A 255 7.59 9.83 28.69
N ALA A 256 8.01 8.73 28.07
CA ALA A 256 8.42 7.53 28.76
C ALA A 256 9.39 6.72 27.90
N GLU A 257 10.36 6.08 28.54
CA GLU A 257 11.41 5.29 27.89
C GLU A 257 11.79 4.08 28.74
N CYS A 258 12.02 2.93 28.11
CA CYS A 258 12.67 1.78 28.73
C CYS A 258 14.19 1.96 28.68
N SER A 259 14.87 1.54 29.74
CA SER A 259 16.33 1.57 29.83
C SER A 259 17.01 0.57 28.89
N ASP A 260 18.32 0.76 28.70
CA ASP A 260 19.23 -0.07 27.90
C ASP A 260 19.39 -1.51 28.40
N ALA A 261 18.74 -1.89 29.51
CA ALA A 261 19.18 -3.03 30.31
C ALA A 261 19.03 -4.39 29.60
N SER A 262 20.15 -4.83 29.03
CA SER A 262 20.70 -6.19 29.03
C SER A 262 19.66 -7.31 29.14
N ASN A 263 19.05 -7.67 28.00
CA ASN A 263 18.24 -8.88 27.79
C ASN A 263 16.97 -9.02 28.64
N GLN A 264 16.55 -7.99 29.39
CA GLN A 264 15.33 -8.05 30.21
C GLN A 264 14.15 -7.39 29.52
N ASP A 265 12.97 -8.01 29.65
CA ASP A 265 11.74 -7.42 29.15
C ASP A 265 11.30 -6.26 30.03
N GLN A 266 11.09 -5.10 29.40
CA GLN A 266 10.69 -3.88 30.07
C GLN A 266 9.38 -3.35 29.50
N ILE A 267 8.81 -2.37 30.19
CA ILE A 267 7.59 -1.70 29.78
C ILE A 267 7.59 -0.28 30.32
N CYS A 268 7.21 0.68 29.48
CA CYS A 268 7.01 2.07 29.87
C CYS A 268 5.58 2.52 29.58
N PHE A 269 5.12 3.55 30.27
CA PHE A 269 3.73 4.00 30.25
C PHE A 269 3.66 5.51 30.04
N ALA A 270 2.68 5.97 29.26
CA ALA A 270 2.41 7.39 29.11
C ALA A 270 0.91 7.63 28.88
N ASP A 271 0.43 8.76 29.35
CA ASP A 271 -0.92 9.23 29.06
C ASP A 271 -0.98 9.92 27.69
N ILE A 272 -1.95 9.50 26.88
CA ILE A 272 -2.28 10.13 25.61
C ILE A 272 -3.38 11.16 25.84
N ASP A 273 -3.12 12.39 25.42
CA ASP A 273 -4.07 13.50 25.46
C ASP A 273 -4.32 14.07 24.06
N LEU A 274 -5.48 13.74 23.48
CA LEU A 274 -5.85 14.21 22.14
C LEU A 274 -6.10 15.72 22.08
N ASP A 275 -6.34 16.37 23.22
CA ASP A 275 -6.45 17.84 23.25
C ASP A 275 -5.11 18.50 22.91
N ILE A 276 -3.98 17.86 23.22
CA ILE A 276 -2.65 18.32 22.81
C ILE A 276 -2.50 18.26 21.28
N VAL A 277 -2.91 17.14 20.66
CA VAL A 277 -2.89 16.97 19.20
C VAL A 277 -3.74 18.05 18.53
N ASN A 278 -4.98 18.21 18.99
CA ASN A 278 -5.91 19.22 18.47
C ASN A 278 -5.37 20.63 18.61
N LYS A 279 -4.89 21.00 19.81
CA LYS A 279 -4.32 22.32 20.09
C LYS A 279 -3.10 22.62 19.23
N MET A 280 -2.20 21.66 19.04
CA MET A 280 -1.01 21.84 18.20
C MET A 280 -1.37 22.01 16.73
N ARG A 281 -2.28 21.18 16.21
CA ARG A 281 -2.73 21.27 14.81
C ARG A 281 -3.49 22.58 14.54
N THR A 282 -4.25 23.08 15.51
CA THR A 282 -4.93 24.38 15.39
C THR A 282 -3.96 25.56 15.46
N ASN A 283 -3.04 25.56 16.44
CA ASN A 283 -2.11 26.68 16.65
C ASN A 283 -1.01 26.75 15.58
N MET A 284 -0.67 25.61 14.97
CA MET A 284 0.40 25.50 13.98
C MET A 284 -0.05 24.56 12.84
N PRO A 285 -0.93 25.00 11.94
CA PRO A 285 -1.61 24.10 11.02
C PRO A 285 -0.77 23.78 9.78
N PHE A 286 0.27 22.94 9.96
CA PHE A 286 1.21 22.58 8.89
C PHE A 286 0.53 22.07 7.62
N SER A 287 -0.60 21.37 7.73
CA SER A 287 -1.33 20.86 6.57
C SER A 287 -1.79 21.94 5.60
N TYR A 288 -2.14 23.14 6.09
CA TYR A 288 -2.55 24.24 5.20
C TYR A 288 -1.37 24.94 4.54
N HIS A 289 -0.17 24.79 5.10
CA HIS A 289 1.06 25.42 4.60
C HIS A 289 1.97 24.45 3.84
N HIS A 290 1.56 23.19 3.73
CA HIS A 290 2.34 22.15 3.08
C HIS A 290 2.27 22.30 1.56
N ILE A 291 3.26 23.02 1.01
CA ILE A 291 3.43 23.22 -0.43
C ILE A 291 4.47 22.22 -0.90
N ILE A 292 4.04 21.12 -1.54
CA ILE A 292 4.92 20.30 -2.39
C ILE A 292 4.75 20.81 -3.82
N PRO A 293 5.70 21.57 -4.39
CA PRO A 293 5.74 21.78 -5.82
C PRO A 293 5.87 20.40 -6.46
N LEU A 294 4.94 20.04 -7.34
CA LEU A 294 5.01 18.82 -8.12
C LEU A 294 6.34 18.79 -8.89
N ILE A 295 7.38 18.15 -8.35
CA ILE A 295 8.49 17.68 -9.18
C ILE A 295 7.91 16.49 -9.94
N GLN A 296 7.31 16.77 -11.10
CA GLN A 296 6.90 15.75 -12.06
C GLN A 296 8.15 15.01 -12.54
N ASN A 297 8.55 13.96 -11.82
CA ASN A 297 9.34 12.91 -12.43
C ASN A 297 8.44 12.24 -13.48
N LYS A 298 8.63 12.66 -14.74
CA LYS A 298 8.08 12.05 -15.95
C LYS A 298 8.51 10.59 -16.04
N GLN A 299 7.79 9.69 -15.41
CA GLN A 299 7.73 8.29 -15.76
C GLN A 299 6.50 7.66 -15.10
N GLN A 300 5.32 7.96 -15.62
CA GLN A 300 4.12 7.16 -15.32
C GLN A 300 3.50 6.69 -16.62
N SER A 301 3.42 5.37 -16.72
CA SER A 301 2.68 4.56 -17.67
C SER A 301 1.27 5.10 -17.89
N ILE A 302 0.96 5.51 -19.12
CA ILE A 302 -0.36 5.96 -19.52
C ILE A 302 -1.14 4.73 -19.98
N ASN A 303 -2.11 4.29 -19.19
CA ASN A 303 -3.12 3.32 -19.63
C ASN A 303 -4.18 4.06 -20.45
N ILE A 304 -4.24 3.77 -21.75
CA ILE A 304 -5.25 4.34 -22.65
C ILE A 304 -6.40 3.34 -22.76
N THR A 305 -7.54 3.66 -22.16
CA THR A 305 -8.80 2.92 -22.35
C THR A 305 -9.57 3.55 -23.51
N VAL A 306 -9.81 2.79 -24.58
CA VAL A 306 -10.67 3.21 -25.69
C VAL A 306 -11.97 2.42 -25.63
N SER A 307 -13.06 3.06 -25.23
CA SER A 307 -14.40 2.48 -25.30
C SER A 307 -15.03 2.78 -26.66
N ILE A 308 -15.42 1.75 -27.41
CA ILE A 308 -16.14 1.88 -28.68
C ILE A 308 -17.51 1.23 -28.53
N SER A 309 -18.57 2.04 -28.48
CA SER A 309 -19.96 1.53 -28.56
C SER A 309 -20.34 1.37 -30.02
N ILE A 310 -20.55 0.13 -30.47
CA ILE A 310 -21.01 -0.19 -31.83
C ILE A 310 -22.43 -0.74 -31.75
N THR A 311 -23.37 -0.11 -32.45
CA THR A 311 -24.75 -0.60 -32.55
C THR A 311 -24.83 -1.68 -33.64
N ILE A 312 -25.13 -2.92 -33.24
CA ILE A 312 -25.01 -4.16 -34.04
C ILE A 312 -25.79 -4.15 -35.38
N MET A 313 -26.82 -3.31 -35.51
CA MET A 313 -27.64 -3.25 -36.73
C MET A 313 -26.93 -2.67 -37.98
N SER A 314 -25.86 -1.88 -37.83
CA SER A 314 -25.16 -1.30 -39.01
C SER A 314 -24.10 -2.24 -39.62
N MET A 315 -23.48 -3.11 -38.82
CA MET A 315 -22.51 -4.11 -39.31
C MET A 315 -23.17 -5.21 -40.12
N PHE A 316 -24.37 -5.65 -39.73
CA PHE A 316 -25.06 -6.77 -40.37
C PHE A 316 -25.41 -6.49 -41.85
N LYS A 317 -25.80 -5.26 -42.18
CA LYS A 317 -26.08 -4.84 -43.58
C LYS A 317 -24.82 -4.64 -44.41
N SER A 318 -23.68 -4.33 -43.79
CA SER A 318 -22.43 -4.06 -44.50
C SER A 318 -21.63 -5.33 -44.80
N LEU A 319 -21.78 -6.38 -43.98
CA LEU A 319 -21.11 -7.66 -44.19
C LEU A 319 -21.81 -8.55 -45.23
N GLN A 320 -23.12 -8.42 -45.44
CA GLN A 320 -23.82 -9.14 -46.52
C GLN A 320 -23.54 -8.58 -47.92
N SER A 321 -23.16 -7.30 -48.05
CA SER A 321 -22.91 -6.68 -49.36
C SER A 321 -21.49 -6.92 -49.90
N ILE A 322 -20.58 -7.40 -49.05
CA ILE A 322 -19.18 -7.65 -49.40
C ILE A 322 -18.94 -9.14 -49.14
N GLY A 323 -19.19 -9.99 -50.14
CA GLY A 323 -19.12 -11.46 -50.04
C GLY A 323 -17.88 -11.94 -49.27
N ALA A 324 -18.08 -12.24 -48.00
CA ALA A 324 -16.98 -12.36 -47.04
C ALA A 324 -16.39 -13.78 -47.03
N SER A 325 -15.07 -13.85 -46.90
CA SER A 325 -14.29 -15.09 -46.90
C SER A 325 -14.49 -15.92 -45.62
N LYS A 326 -13.97 -17.16 -45.63
CA LYS A 326 -13.98 -18.12 -44.50
C LYS A 326 -13.49 -17.57 -43.15
N ALA A 327 -12.71 -16.48 -43.14
CA ALA A 327 -12.30 -15.80 -41.90
C ALA A 327 -13.46 -15.06 -41.22
N SER A 328 -14.45 -14.59 -41.97
CA SER A 328 -15.66 -13.96 -41.42
C SER A 328 -16.60 -14.97 -40.75
N GLU A 329 -16.69 -16.20 -41.26
CA GLU A 329 -17.48 -17.27 -40.66
C GLU A 329 -16.90 -17.76 -39.33
N ALA A 330 -15.56 -17.78 -39.20
CA ALA A 330 -14.89 -18.12 -37.94
C ALA A 330 -15.11 -17.05 -36.87
N LEU A 331 -15.08 -15.76 -37.27
CA LEU A 331 -15.40 -14.64 -36.39
C LEU A 331 -16.88 -14.62 -36.00
N LEU A 332 -17.78 -14.92 -36.94
CA LEU A 332 -19.22 -15.07 -36.70
C LEU A 332 -19.50 -16.19 -35.69
N LYS A 333 -18.88 -17.37 -35.85
CA LYS A 333 -19.02 -18.48 -34.88
C LYS A 333 -18.47 -18.13 -33.49
N SER A 334 -17.39 -17.37 -33.41
CA SER A 334 -16.81 -16.93 -32.13
C SER A 334 -17.66 -15.84 -31.44
N LEU A 335 -18.29 -14.98 -32.23
CA LEU A 335 -19.24 -13.97 -31.73
C LEU A 335 -20.56 -14.62 -31.29
N GLU A 336 -21.08 -15.58 -32.05
CA GLU A 336 -22.28 -16.36 -31.69
C GLU A 336 -22.07 -17.22 -30.43
N SER A 337 -20.89 -17.83 -30.27
CA SER A 337 -20.57 -18.60 -29.05
C SER A 337 -20.48 -17.74 -27.81
N ASN A 338 -20.03 -16.48 -27.94
CA ASN A 338 -19.93 -15.53 -26.85
C ASN A 338 -21.28 -14.88 -26.51
N ILE A 339 -22.19 -14.76 -27.48
CA ILE A 339 -23.58 -14.37 -27.23
C ILE A 339 -24.29 -15.48 -26.44
N ALA A 340 -24.12 -16.75 -26.84
CA ALA A 340 -24.76 -17.90 -26.18
C ALA A 340 -24.28 -18.14 -24.72
N SER A 341 -23.01 -17.82 -24.43
CA SER A 341 -22.46 -17.92 -23.06
C SER A 341 -22.91 -16.78 -22.14
N SER A 342 -23.31 -15.64 -22.71
CA SER A 342 -23.88 -14.50 -21.96
C SER A 342 -25.39 -14.62 -21.70
N SER A 343 -26.09 -15.54 -22.38
CA SER A 343 -27.56 -15.70 -22.30
C SER A 343 -28.04 -16.93 -21.51
N SER A 344 -27.16 -17.74 -20.92
CA SER A 344 -27.54 -19.00 -20.23
C SER A 344 -27.64 -18.93 -18.70
N SER A 345 -27.58 -17.74 -18.10
CA SER A 345 -27.84 -17.55 -16.66
C SER A 345 -29.19 -16.86 -16.38
N SER A 346 -30.31 -17.45 -16.82
CA SER A 346 -31.65 -17.28 -16.21
C SER A 346 -32.70 -18.15 -16.91
N SER A 347 -33.23 -19.18 -16.24
CA SER A 347 -34.32 -20.02 -16.72
C SER A 347 -35.67 -19.65 -16.07
N SER A 348 -36.73 -19.41 -16.85
CA SER A 348 -38.04 -20.12 -16.79
C SER A 348 -39.19 -19.41 -17.54
N SER A 349 -39.89 -20.20 -18.36
CA SER A 349 -41.33 -20.18 -18.75
C SER A 349 -42.08 -18.87 -19.07
N SER A 350 -42.55 -18.72 -20.32
CA SER A 350 -43.95 -18.95 -20.73
C SER A 350 -44.25 -18.33 -22.11
N SER A 351 -45.20 -18.95 -22.81
CA SER A 351 -45.58 -18.73 -24.21
C SER A 351 -46.47 -17.50 -24.43
N SER A 352 -46.19 -16.69 -25.46
CA SER A 352 -47.19 -16.22 -26.44
C SER A 352 -46.50 -15.47 -27.59
N LYS A 353 -46.93 -15.78 -28.80
CA LYS A 353 -46.53 -15.13 -30.05
C LYS A 353 -47.15 -13.73 -30.08
N ASP A 354 -46.33 -12.70 -30.22
CA ASP A 354 -46.69 -11.51 -30.97
C ASP A 354 -45.44 -10.83 -31.54
N THR A 355 -45.45 -10.71 -32.86
CA THR A 355 -44.41 -10.11 -33.69
C THR A 355 -44.51 -8.58 -33.64
N SER A 356 -43.57 -7.92 -32.96
CA SER A 356 -43.21 -6.53 -33.25
C SER A 356 -41.75 -6.28 -32.90
N ALA A 357 -41.01 -5.72 -33.85
CA ALA A 357 -39.58 -5.52 -33.78
C ALA A 357 -39.21 -4.37 -32.82
N SER A 358 -38.45 -4.68 -31.76
CA SER A 358 -37.66 -3.69 -31.00
C SER A 358 -36.47 -4.36 -30.28
N ASN A 359 -35.44 -4.75 -31.04
CA ASN A 359 -34.18 -5.26 -30.46
C ASN A 359 -33.14 -4.13 -30.37
N GLY A 360 -33.15 -3.40 -29.26
CA GLY A 360 -32.05 -2.54 -28.83
C GLY A 360 -31.07 -3.32 -27.95
N ASN A 361 -30.17 -4.11 -28.54
CA ASN A 361 -29.05 -4.70 -27.81
C ASN A 361 -27.79 -3.84 -28.04
N SER A 362 -27.53 -2.93 -27.09
CA SER A 362 -26.24 -2.23 -26.95
C SER A 362 -25.30 -3.07 -26.09
N GLY A 363 -24.35 -3.76 -26.72
CA GLY A 363 -23.23 -4.39 -26.03
C GLY A 363 -22.06 -3.40 -25.92
N GLU A 364 -21.57 -3.15 -24.70
CA GLU A 364 -20.34 -2.41 -24.48
C GLU A 364 -19.15 -3.41 -24.55
N PHE A 365 -18.23 -3.20 -25.49
CA PHE A 365 -17.02 -4.02 -25.60
C PHE A 365 -15.83 -3.23 -25.04
N LYS A 366 -15.17 -3.78 -24.02
CA LYS A 366 -13.96 -3.21 -23.42
C LYS A 366 -12.75 -3.99 -23.92
N TYR A 367 -11.83 -3.30 -24.58
CA TYR A 367 -10.50 -3.83 -24.91
C TYR A 367 -9.45 -3.07 -24.11
N THR A 368 -8.57 -3.81 -23.44
CA THR A 368 -7.44 -3.28 -22.68
C THR A 368 -6.16 -3.78 -23.34
N ILE A 369 -5.24 -2.88 -23.70
CA ILE A 369 -3.92 -3.25 -24.20
C ILE A 369 -2.89 -2.72 -23.20
N ASP A 370 -2.16 -3.64 -22.57
CA ASP A 370 -0.97 -3.32 -21.80
C ASP A 370 0.24 -3.28 -22.75
N VAL A 371 0.63 -2.08 -23.18
CA VAL A 371 1.79 -1.88 -24.06
C VAL A 371 3.12 -1.89 -23.32
N THR A 372 3.14 -2.17 -22.01
CA THR A 372 4.40 -2.21 -21.26
C THR A 372 5.06 -3.59 -21.27
N THR A 373 4.35 -4.66 -21.67
CA THR A 373 4.87 -6.03 -21.57
C THR A 373 4.78 -6.88 -22.84
N ASN A 374 4.04 -6.47 -23.89
CA ASN A 374 4.08 -7.11 -25.22
C ASN A 374 3.80 -6.09 -26.34
N LEU A 375 4.59 -6.14 -27.43
CA LEU A 375 4.25 -5.44 -28.68
C LEU A 375 2.95 -6.03 -29.25
N PRO A 376 2.01 -5.21 -29.78
CA PRO A 376 0.79 -5.72 -30.39
C PRO A 376 1.13 -6.67 -31.54
N THR A 377 0.40 -7.78 -31.64
CA THR A 377 0.63 -8.73 -32.72
C THR A 377 0.32 -8.07 -34.07
N PRO A 378 0.94 -8.51 -35.18
CA PRO A 378 0.65 -7.96 -36.51
C PRO A 378 -0.85 -7.98 -36.87
N GLU A 379 -1.61 -8.93 -36.33
CA GLU A 379 -3.07 -9.03 -36.49
C GLU A 379 -3.81 -7.94 -35.71
N GLN A 380 -3.38 -7.61 -34.49
CA GLN A 380 -3.92 -6.51 -33.70
C GLN A 380 -3.58 -5.15 -34.34
N PHE A 381 -2.38 -5.01 -34.89
CA PHE A 381 -1.96 -3.80 -35.60
C PHE A 381 -2.73 -3.61 -36.92
N ASN A 382 -2.96 -4.69 -37.68
CA ASN A 382 -3.78 -4.66 -38.89
C ASN A 382 -5.27 -4.38 -38.56
N PHE A 383 -5.79 -4.87 -37.44
CA PHE A 383 -7.14 -4.51 -36.98
C PHE A 383 -7.29 -2.99 -36.74
N PHE A 384 -6.30 -2.34 -36.12
CA PHE A 384 -6.30 -0.87 -35.97
C PHE A 384 -6.18 -0.13 -37.31
N LYS A 385 -5.36 -0.66 -38.22
CA LYS A 385 -5.22 -0.15 -39.59
C LYS A 385 -6.52 -0.26 -40.38
N ASP A 386 -7.24 -1.36 -40.25
CA ASP A 386 -8.51 -1.60 -40.95
C ASP A 386 -9.66 -0.80 -40.30
N ALA A 387 -9.65 -0.62 -38.98
CA ALA A 387 -10.59 0.26 -38.26
C ALA A 387 -10.45 1.74 -38.67
N LEU A 388 -9.26 2.19 -39.07
CA LEU A 388 -9.02 3.52 -39.64
C LEU A 388 -9.63 3.69 -41.05
N HIS A 389 -9.81 2.58 -41.78
CA HIS A 389 -10.44 2.58 -43.10
C HIS A 389 -11.97 2.45 -43.04
N MET A 390 -12.54 2.16 -41.87
CA MET A 390 -13.98 2.00 -41.70
C MET A 390 -14.55 3.14 -40.85
N HIS A 391 -15.32 4.01 -41.51
CA HIS A 391 -16.21 5.03 -40.95
C HIS A 391 -15.68 6.49 -40.89
N PRO A 392 -16.37 7.45 -41.55
CA PRO A 392 -15.97 8.88 -41.59
C PRO A 392 -15.83 9.57 -40.23
N PHE A 393 -16.46 9.03 -39.18
CA PHE A 393 -16.46 9.62 -37.84
C PHE A 393 -15.10 9.46 -37.12
N CYS A 394 -14.42 8.31 -37.28
CA CYS A 394 -13.08 8.07 -36.72
C CYS A 394 -12.03 8.99 -37.37
N LYS A 395 -12.19 9.24 -38.67
CA LYS A 395 -11.35 10.17 -39.45
C LYS A 395 -11.49 11.62 -38.96
N LYS A 396 -12.69 12.02 -38.51
CA LYS A 396 -12.96 13.35 -37.93
C LYS A 396 -12.34 13.51 -36.54
N ALA A 397 -12.40 12.48 -35.69
CA ALA A 397 -11.76 12.48 -34.38
C ALA A 397 -10.22 12.62 -34.48
N LEU A 398 -9.59 11.89 -35.41
CA LEU A 398 -8.15 11.97 -35.65
C LEU A 398 -7.70 13.33 -36.22
N LYS A 399 -8.43 13.91 -37.17
CA LYS A 399 -8.14 15.27 -37.67
C LYS A 399 -8.25 16.35 -36.59
N THR A 400 -9.11 16.13 -35.60
CA THR A 400 -9.30 17.04 -34.46
C THR A 400 -8.16 16.89 -33.45
N ALA A 401 -7.65 15.67 -33.24
CA ALA A 401 -6.51 15.39 -32.37
C ALA A 401 -5.16 15.82 -32.98
N PHE A 402 -5.04 15.84 -34.31
CA PHE A 402 -3.78 16.14 -35.02
C PHE A 402 -4.00 17.17 -36.16
N PRO A 403 -4.18 18.46 -35.84
CA PRO A 403 -4.62 19.48 -36.80
C PRO A 403 -3.57 19.87 -37.85
N ASN A 404 -2.28 19.58 -37.63
CA ASN A 404 -1.18 19.97 -38.53
C ASN A 404 -0.89 18.96 -39.66
N ILE A 405 -1.71 17.92 -39.81
CA ILE A 405 -1.65 17.02 -40.97
C ILE A 405 -2.27 17.78 -42.16
N THR A 406 -1.49 18.69 -42.75
CA THR A 406 -1.91 19.49 -43.90
C THR A 406 -1.48 18.81 -45.19
N ASN A 407 -2.48 18.20 -45.83
CA ASN A 407 -2.55 17.87 -47.25
C ASN A 407 -1.51 16.90 -47.82
N GLY A 408 -1.84 15.61 -47.71
CA GLY A 408 -2.28 14.85 -48.88
C GLY A 408 -1.19 14.31 -49.81
N LYS A 409 -0.79 13.07 -49.56
CA LYS A 409 -1.08 11.95 -50.49
C LYS A 409 -0.68 10.57 -49.95
N ASP A 410 0.05 10.46 -48.84
CA ASP A 410 0.37 9.15 -48.27
C ASP A 410 0.72 9.22 -46.77
N LEU A 411 -0.29 9.05 -45.91
CA LEU A 411 -0.16 9.11 -44.45
C LEU A 411 0.71 7.96 -43.87
N VAL A 412 0.94 6.91 -44.66
CA VAL A 412 1.77 5.75 -44.25
C VAL A 412 3.26 6.08 -44.35
N LYS A 413 3.67 6.92 -45.32
CA LYS A 413 5.08 7.36 -45.46
C LYS A 413 5.49 8.40 -44.42
N ASP A 414 4.58 9.31 -44.06
CA ASP A 414 4.88 10.38 -43.09
C ASP A 414 5.09 9.84 -41.67
N LEU A 415 4.45 8.71 -41.32
CA LEU A 415 4.63 8.04 -40.04
C LEU A 415 5.84 7.11 -39.99
N GLN A 416 6.37 6.69 -41.15
CA GLN A 416 7.51 5.77 -41.24
C GLN A 416 8.88 6.48 -41.27
N ASN A 417 8.93 7.79 -41.56
CA ASN A 417 10.16 8.58 -41.62
C ASN A 417 10.38 9.50 -40.42
N ILE A 418 9.80 9.19 -39.25
CA ILE A 418 10.23 9.86 -38.00
C ILE A 418 11.60 9.30 -37.67
N ASP A 419 12.62 9.97 -38.20
CA ASP A 419 14.00 9.69 -37.88
C ASP A 419 14.23 9.97 -36.39
N SER A 420 14.88 9.00 -35.75
CA SER A 420 15.12 8.89 -34.31
C SER A 420 15.93 10.04 -33.67
N GLU A 421 16.34 11.01 -34.49
CA GLU A 421 17.05 12.24 -34.06
C GLU A 421 16.10 13.41 -33.71
N VAL A 422 14.88 13.48 -34.28
CA VAL A 422 13.92 14.56 -33.97
C VAL A 422 13.33 14.42 -32.57
N LEU A 423 13.19 13.19 -32.07
CA LEU A 423 12.77 12.93 -30.69
C LEU A 423 13.84 13.28 -29.64
N ARG A 424 15.11 13.45 -30.04
CA ARG A 424 16.20 13.84 -29.12
C ARG A 424 16.37 15.36 -28.97
N ASN A 425 15.85 16.16 -29.90
CA ASN A 425 16.03 17.62 -29.91
C ASN A 425 14.75 18.43 -29.66
N ILE A 426 13.72 17.84 -29.02
CA ILE A 426 12.58 18.63 -28.54
C ILE A 426 13.05 19.44 -27.32
N ASP A 427 13.53 20.66 -27.58
CA ASP A 427 13.79 21.66 -26.54
C ASP A 427 12.47 22.01 -25.84
N ILE A 428 12.49 21.86 -24.51
CA ILE A 428 11.38 22.10 -23.58
C ILE A 428 10.76 23.48 -23.80
N LYS A 429 11.56 24.47 -24.22
CA LYS A 429 11.09 25.83 -24.52
C LYS A 429 10.09 25.91 -25.68
N SER A 430 10.19 25.03 -26.68
CA SER A 430 9.26 25.04 -27.83
C SER A 430 7.94 24.30 -27.55
N ALA A 431 7.96 23.36 -26.60
CA ALA A 431 6.76 22.65 -26.15
C ALA A 431 5.88 23.53 -25.24
N GLU A 432 6.49 24.41 -24.44
CA GLU A 432 5.80 25.40 -23.60
C GLU A 432 5.16 26.51 -24.44
N ALA A 433 5.86 27.03 -25.45
CA ALA A 433 5.34 28.10 -26.34
C ALA A 433 4.08 27.68 -27.13
N ASN A 434 3.93 26.39 -27.42
CA ASN A 434 2.83 25.86 -28.24
C ASN A 434 1.69 25.21 -27.42
N LYS A 435 1.71 25.31 -26.08
CA LYS A 435 0.69 24.72 -25.18
C LYS A 435 0.36 23.24 -25.45
N LEU A 436 1.34 22.47 -25.97
CA LEU A 436 1.17 21.06 -26.31
C LEU A 436 1.07 20.15 -25.08
N PHE A 437 1.46 20.66 -23.91
CA PHE A 437 1.23 20.07 -22.61
C PHE A 437 0.47 21.07 -21.74
N VAL A 438 -0.74 20.69 -21.31
CA VAL A 438 -1.38 21.31 -20.15
C VAL A 438 -1.39 20.22 -19.07
N PRO A 439 -0.41 20.20 -18.16
CA PRO A 439 -0.46 19.27 -17.03
C PRO A 439 -1.72 19.55 -16.20
N PRO A 440 -2.28 18.55 -15.51
CA PRO A 440 -3.37 18.80 -14.59
C PRO A 440 -2.93 19.84 -13.55
N LEU A 441 -3.72 20.88 -13.39
CA LEU A 441 -3.42 21.98 -12.47
C LEU A 441 -3.51 21.51 -11.01
N VAL A 442 -4.43 20.59 -10.70
CA VAL A 442 -4.63 20.06 -9.34
C VAL A 442 -5.07 18.59 -9.35
N VAL A 443 -4.46 17.79 -8.47
CA VAL A 443 -4.87 16.43 -8.08
C VAL A 443 -4.97 16.36 -6.56
N ASP A 444 -5.81 15.48 -6.02
CA ASP A 444 -5.89 15.27 -4.57
C ASP A 444 -4.84 14.27 -4.05
N TRP A 445 -4.84 14.06 -2.73
CA TRP A 445 -3.93 13.14 -2.03
C TRP A 445 -4.10 11.67 -2.43
N ASP A 446 -5.18 11.31 -3.11
CA ASP A 446 -5.46 9.97 -3.63
C ASP A 446 -5.17 9.88 -5.14
N HIS A 447 -4.45 10.88 -5.68
CA HIS A 447 -4.15 11.03 -7.11
C HIS A 447 -5.38 11.14 -8.01
N LYS A 448 -6.52 11.53 -7.46
CA LYS A 448 -7.71 11.81 -8.26
C LYS A 448 -7.58 13.18 -8.91
N LEU A 449 -7.90 13.21 -10.20
CA LEU A 449 -7.88 14.43 -10.99
C LEU A 449 -8.96 15.41 -10.53
N LEU A 450 -8.55 16.57 -10.00
CA LEU A 450 -9.47 17.60 -9.53
C LEU A 450 -9.68 18.70 -10.58
N ALA A 451 -8.62 19.16 -11.24
CA ALA A 451 -8.73 20.17 -12.30
C ALA A 451 -7.68 19.99 -13.42
N VAL A 452 -8.16 20.11 -14.66
CA VAL A 452 -7.34 20.09 -15.90
C VAL A 452 -7.25 21.45 -16.59
N SER A 453 -7.84 22.49 -16.00
CA SER A 453 -7.85 23.85 -16.58
C SER A 453 -7.97 24.90 -15.48
N GLU A 454 -7.50 26.12 -15.75
CA GLU A 454 -7.57 27.26 -14.80
C GLU A 454 -9.01 27.51 -14.36
N LYS A 455 -9.98 27.44 -15.28
CA LYS A 455 -11.41 27.57 -14.97
C LYS A 455 -11.95 26.46 -14.06
N GLY A 456 -11.38 25.26 -14.15
CA GLY A 456 -11.69 24.15 -13.24
C GLY A 456 -11.11 24.39 -11.84
N LEU A 457 -9.92 24.96 -11.77
CA LEU A 457 -9.28 25.38 -10.53
C LEU A 457 -10.03 26.55 -9.87
N GLU A 458 -10.40 27.58 -10.62
CA GLU A 458 -11.22 28.71 -10.15
C GLU A 458 -12.53 28.24 -9.55
N LYS A 459 -13.24 27.29 -10.18
CA LYS A 459 -14.46 26.69 -9.60
C LYS A 459 -14.23 26.00 -8.27
N ILE A 460 -13.10 25.31 -8.11
CA ILE A 460 -12.74 24.67 -6.84
C ILE A 460 -12.44 25.74 -5.80
N LEU A 461 -11.64 26.75 -6.15
CA LEU A 461 -11.31 27.86 -5.26
C LEU A 461 -12.53 28.69 -4.87
N ASP A 462 -13.49 28.88 -5.77
CA ASP A 462 -14.77 29.56 -5.52
C ASP A 462 -15.69 28.74 -4.60
N GLN A 463 -15.64 27.40 -4.68
CA GLN A 463 -16.32 26.54 -3.69
C GLN A 463 -15.70 26.68 -2.30
N TYR A 464 -14.39 26.89 -2.21
CA TYR A 464 -13.69 27.17 -0.94
C TYR A 464 -13.90 28.60 -0.43
N ASN A 465 -13.98 29.60 -1.31
CA ASN A 465 -14.17 31.00 -0.96
C ASN A 465 -15.64 31.40 -0.73
N GLY A 466 -16.59 30.68 -1.33
CA GLY A 466 -18.04 30.88 -1.17
C GLY A 466 -18.65 30.21 0.06
N ALA A 467 -17.90 29.34 0.75
CA ALA A 467 -18.28 28.81 2.03
C ALA A 467 -17.91 29.82 3.12
N SER A 468 -18.89 30.56 3.65
CA SER A 468 -18.71 31.25 4.93
C SER A 468 -18.30 30.22 5.99
N HIS A 469 -17.16 30.46 6.64
CA HIS A 469 -16.53 29.59 7.64
C HIS A 469 -17.53 28.87 8.57
N LYS A 470 -17.41 27.53 8.66
CA LYS A 470 -17.64 26.68 9.86
C LYS A 470 -17.38 25.21 9.51
N ASP A 471 -16.18 24.74 9.88
CA ASP A 471 -15.79 23.38 10.34
C ASP A 471 -14.35 23.04 9.95
#